data_AF-A0A2K2FDJ7-F1
#
_entry.id   AF-A0A2K2FDJ7-F1
#
_cell.length_a   1.000
_cell.length_b   1.000
_cell.length_c   1.000
_cell.angle_alpha   90.00
_cell.angle_beta   90.00
_cell.angle_gamma   90.00
#
_symmetry.space_group_name_H-M   'P 1'
#
loop_
_entity.id
_entity.type
_entity.pdbx_description
1 polymer ?
#
loop_
_entity_poly.entity_id
_entity_poly.type
_entity_poly.pdbx_seq_one_letter_code
_entity_poly.pdbx_strand_id
1 'polypeptide(L)'
;MFKGLWFFVKFGWKCEKKYIVYLVLNQIINSLIPIVSIVMPRYIINELVGFRRVPYIFLYIGILIGYNLLGNIVSNYLTWTSFTYRLRVASEFSLFMHQKTINADYADLESSEYIDIKEKAKKFLFGDMKGFSYVLDIAVQIIGKLFTLIGIVLVIANLNPILVLLFIALVFTNSYVESVIRKKQIEISLKLTAAERRGMYYGELMEGFEYGKEIRLNGMGDWLIDHERRFAKTVNDGYARSNELGIKAGAFGAFTLFFQQGLPTFIS
;
A
#
# COMPACT_ATOMS: atom_id res chain seq x y z
N MET A 1 8.90 -11.33 9.70
CA MET A 1 8.13 -10.90 8.51
C MET A 1 8.40 -11.75 7.27
N PHE A 2 9.66 -11.96 6.83
CA PHE A 2 9.97 -12.70 5.60
C PHE A 2 9.42 -14.13 5.51
N LYS A 3 9.39 -14.89 6.63
CA LYS A 3 8.80 -16.24 6.67
C LYS A 3 7.31 -16.26 6.31
N GLY A 4 6.56 -15.24 6.73
CA GLY A 4 5.14 -15.08 6.41
C GLY A 4 4.92 -14.77 4.93
N LEU A 5 5.69 -13.84 4.37
CA LEU A 5 5.67 -13.53 2.94
C LEU A 5 6.00 -14.75 2.08
N TRP A 6 7.04 -15.51 2.46
CA TRP A 6 7.42 -16.74 1.77
C TRP A 6 6.32 -17.79 1.80
N PHE A 7 5.66 -17.95 2.95
CA PHE A 7 4.51 -18.83 3.08
C PHE A 7 3.36 -18.39 2.16
N PHE A 8 3.06 -17.08 2.07
CA PHE A 8 2.05 -16.55 1.14
C PHE A 8 2.39 -16.79 -0.32
N VAL A 9 3.65 -16.60 -0.72
CA VAL A 9 4.10 -16.90 -2.09
C VAL A 9 3.91 -18.39 -2.37
N LYS A 10 4.32 -19.27 -1.46
CA LYS A 10 4.19 -20.73 -1.62
C LYS A 10 2.72 -21.17 -1.65
N PHE A 11 1.88 -20.59 -0.79
CA PHE A 11 0.45 -20.87 -0.73
C PHE A 11 -0.28 -20.38 -2.00
N GLY A 12 -0.04 -19.12 -2.39
CA GLY A 12 -0.57 -18.53 -3.61
C GLY A 12 -0.14 -19.31 -4.85
N TRP A 13 1.11 -19.77 -4.91
CA TRP A 13 1.61 -20.61 -5.99
C TRP A 13 0.95 -22.00 -6.04
N LYS A 14 0.63 -22.58 -4.88
CA LYS A 14 -0.05 -23.89 -4.81
C LYS A 14 -1.50 -23.80 -5.26
N CYS A 15 -2.22 -22.75 -4.86
CA CYS A 15 -3.63 -22.57 -5.19
C CYS A 15 -3.83 -22.04 -6.61
N GLU A 16 -3.16 -20.94 -6.98
CA GLU A 16 -3.36 -20.27 -8.27
C GLU A 16 -2.06 -19.57 -8.72
N LYS A 17 -1.23 -20.30 -9.47
CA LYS A 17 0.07 -19.80 -10.01
C LYS A 17 -0.09 -18.49 -10.80
N LYS A 18 -1.25 -18.32 -11.46
CA LYS A 18 -1.57 -17.12 -12.24
C LYS A 18 -1.48 -15.87 -11.39
N TYR A 19 -1.98 -15.87 -10.15
CA TYR A 19 -1.94 -14.68 -9.28
C TYR A 19 -0.53 -14.09 -9.15
N ILE A 20 0.45 -14.92 -8.79
CA ILE A 20 1.84 -14.50 -8.58
C ILE A 20 2.47 -14.04 -9.91
N VAL A 21 2.22 -14.76 -11.00
CA VAL A 21 2.75 -14.41 -12.34
C VAL A 21 2.20 -13.06 -12.81
N TYR A 22 0.88 -12.85 -12.74
CA TYR A 22 0.24 -11.59 -13.13
C TYR A 22 0.69 -10.43 -12.25
N LEU A 23 0.90 -10.64 -10.95
CA LEU A 23 1.40 -9.63 -10.03
C LEU A 23 2.82 -9.18 -10.39
N VAL A 24 3.72 -10.13 -10.68
CA VAL A 24 5.11 -9.83 -11.08
C VAL A 24 5.15 -9.15 -12.45
N LEU A 25 4.39 -9.65 -13.43
CA LEU A 25 4.31 -9.03 -14.76
C LEU A 25 3.78 -7.60 -14.68
N ASN A 26 2.74 -7.36 -13.87
CA ASN A 26 2.22 -6.02 -13.67
C ASN A 26 3.30 -5.08 -13.12
N GLN A 27 4.11 -5.58 -12.19
CA GLN A 27 5.16 -4.77 -11.60
C GLN A 27 6.29 -4.46 -12.58
N ILE A 28 6.66 -5.40 -13.45
CA ILE A 28 7.66 -5.17 -14.51
C ILE A 28 7.17 -4.06 -15.45
N ILE A 29 5.93 -4.15 -15.95
CA ILE A 29 5.37 -3.16 -16.87
C ILE A 29 5.29 -1.78 -16.20
N ASN A 30 4.74 -1.70 -14.99
CA ASN A 30 4.68 -0.44 -14.25
C ASN A 30 6.05 0.14 -13.94
N SER A 31 7.08 -0.70 -13.81
CA SER A 31 8.44 -0.21 -13.58
C SER A 31 9.12 0.36 -14.82
N LEU A 32 8.78 -0.15 -16.01
CA LEU A 32 9.36 0.24 -17.30
C LEU A 32 8.73 1.50 -17.87
N ILE A 33 7.42 1.69 -17.70
CA ILE A 33 6.68 2.87 -18.18
C ILE A 33 7.41 4.19 -17.86
N PRO A 34 7.75 4.51 -16.59
CA PRO A 34 8.42 5.76 -16.25
C PRO A 34 9.84 5.87 -16.82
N ILE A 35 10.58 4.75 -16.96
CA ILE A 35 11.94 4.75 -17.50
C ILE A 35 11.92 5.16 -18.97
N VAL A 36 11.05 4.54 -19.77
CA VAL A 36 10.92 4.87 -21.20
C VAL A 36 10.42 6.30 -21.39
N SER A 37 9.48 6.75 -20.56
CA SER A 37 8.98 8.13 -20.61
C SER A 37 10.02 9.19 -20.29
N ILE A 38 11.08 8.86 -19.54
CA ILE A 38 12.21 9.76 -19.28
C ILE A 38 13.25 9.72 -20.42
N VAL A 39 13.52 8.54 -20.98
CA VAL A 39 14.57 8.37 -22.00
C VAL A 39 14.12 8.86 -23.38
N MET A 40 12.85 8.61 -23.75
CA MET A 40 12.35 8.91 -25.10
C MET A 40 12.38 10.39 -25.50
N PRO A 41 12.04 11.36 -24.62
CA PRO A 41 12.13 12.79 -24.95
C PRO A 41 13.52 13.23 -25.42
N ARG A 42 14.60 12.61 -24.94
CA ARG A 42 15.97 12.90 -25.40
C ARG A 42 16.13 12.71 -26.90
N TYR A 43 15.58 11.64 -27.48
CA TYR A 43 15.67 11.36 -28.91
C TYR A 43 14.84 12.37 -29.72
N ILE A 44 13.69 12.78 -29.19
CA ILE A 44 12.84 13.80 -29.80
C ILE A 44 13.58 15.14 -29.86
N ILE A 45 14.23 15.55 -28.77
CA ILE A 45 15.03 16.79 -28.70
C ILE A 45 16.21 16.73 -29.67
N ASN A 46 16.91 15.61 -29.76
CA ASN A 46 18.05 15.47 -30.67
C ASN A 46 17.64 15.64 -32.15
N GLU A 47 16.48 15.12 -32.57
CA GLU A 47 15.97 15.32 -33.93
C GLU A 47 15.46 16.74 -34.18
N LEU A 48 14.89 17.39 -33.16
CA LEU A 48 14.46 18.79 -33.22
C LEU A 48 15.65 19.75 -33.39
N VAL A 49 16.76 19.51 -32.67
CA VAL A 49 17.94 20.37 -32.66
C VAL A 49 18.92 20.03 -33.81
N GLY A 50 18.97 18.77 -34.24
CA GLY A 50 19.86 18.29 -35.29
C GLY A 50 19.30 18.48 -36.71
N PHE A 51 18.96 17.37 -37.37
CA PHE A 51 18.65 17.33 -38.82
C PHE A 51 17.28 17.90 -39.20
N ARG A 52 16.42 18.24 -38.23
CA ARG A 52 15.05 18.78 -38.42
C ARG A 52 14.18 17.94 -39.35
N ARG A 53 14.31 16.60 -39.30
CA ARG A 53 13.48 15.71 -40.10
C ARG A 53 12.12 15.51 -39.43
N VAL A 54 11.18 16.39 -39.78
CA VAL A 54 9.81 16.42 -39.27
C VAL A 54 9.11 15.04 -39.22
N PRO A 55 9.24 14.15 -40.24
CA PRO A 55 8.60 12.83 -40.19
C PRO A 55 9.09 11.93 -39.05
N TYR A 56 10.37 11.99 -38.68
CA TYR A 56 10.94 11.17 -37.62
C TYR A 56 10.54 11.67 -36.23
N ILE A 57 10.34 12.97 -36.07
CA ILE A 57 9.84 13.57 -34.83
C ILE A 57 8.41 13.06 -34.54
N PHE A 58 7.52 13.11 -35.54
CA PHE A 58 6.16 12.58 -35.39
C PHE A 58 6.14 11.08 -35.13
N LEU A 59 7.06 10.32 -35.74
CA LEU A 59 7.21 8.89 -35.47
C LEU A 59 7.60 8.63 -34.01
N TYR A 60 8.60 9.34 -33.47
CA TYR A 60 9.03 9.17 -32.07
C TYR A 60 7.96 9.59 -31.06
N ILE A 61 7.23 10.68 -31.33
CA ILE A 61 6.08 11.11 -30.52
C ILE A 61 4.99 10.03 -30.57
N GLY A 62 4.68 9.52 -31.77
CA GLY A 62 3.70 8.44 -31.96
C GLY A 62 4.07 7.17 -31.19
N ILE A 63 5.34 6.77 -31.21
CA ILE A 63 5.84 5.62 -30.44
C ILE A 63 5.72 5.89 -28.94
N LEU A 64 6.06 7.08 -28.45
CA LEU A 64 5.97 7.42 -27.03
C LEU A 64 4.52 7.38 -26.53
N ILE A 65 3.60 7.96 -27.28
CA ILE A 65 2.17 7.95 -26.96
C ILE A 65 1.64 6.52 -27.03
N GLY A 66 1.94 5.78 -28.10
CA GLY A 66 1.52 4.40 -28.28
C GLY A 66 2.04 3.48 -27.18
N TYR A 67 3.30 3.63 -26.79
CA TYR A 67 3.90 2.87 -25.71
C TYR A 67 3.23 3.16 -24.36
N ASN A 68 2.99 4.43 -24.03
CA ASN A 68 2.30 4.79 -22.80
C ASN A 68 0.86 4.27 -22.79
N LEU A 69 0.14 4.42 -23.90
CA LEU A 69 -1.23 3.93 -24.04
C LEU A 69 -1.29 2.41 -23.86
N LEU A 70 -0.48 1.66 -24.61
CA LEU A 70 -0.42 0.20 -24.51
C LEU A 70 0.04 -0.25 -23.12
N GLY A 71 1.09 0.38 -22.58
CA GLY A 71 1.61 0.08 -21.25
C GLY A 71 0.54 0.25 -20.17
N ASN A 72 -0.25 1.33 -20.22
CA ASN A 72 -1.34 1.57 -19.26
C ASN A 72 -2.51 0.61 -19.45
N ILE A 73 -2.90 0.29 -20.70
CA ILE A 73 -3.96 -0.70 -20.96
C ILE A 73 -3.56 -2.07 -20.41
N VAL A 74 -2.34 -2.51 -20.68
CA VAL A 74 -1.83 -3.81 -20.19
C VAL A 74 -1.71 -3.79 -18.67
N SER A 75 -1.12 -2.74 -18.08
CA SER A 75 -1.03 -2.60 -16.62
C SER A 75 -2.40 -2.65 -15.94
N ASN A 76 -3.39 -1.94 -16.49
CA ASN A 76 -4.76 -1.96 -15.96
C ASN A 76 -5.37 -3.36 -16.07
N TYR A 77 -5.23 -4.02 -17.23
CA TYR A 77 -5.71 -5.39 -17.42
C TYR A 77 -5.05 -6.37 -16.42
N LEU A 78 -3.73 -6.32 -16.25
CA LEU A 78 -3.01 -7.18 -15.32
C LEU A 78 -3.41 -6.91 -13.87
N THR A 79 -3.66 -5.65 -13.51
CA THR A 79 -4.10 -5.26 -12.16
C THR A 79 -5.46 -5.87 -11.84
N TRP A 80 -6.46 -5.69 -12.71
CA TRP A 80 -7.79 -6.26 -12.51
C TRP A 80 -7.79 -7.79 -12.54
N THR A 81 -7.01 -8.37 -13.44
CA THR A 81 -6.87 -9.83 -13.55
C THR A 81 -6.20 -10.42 -12.31
N SER A 82 -5.13 -9.78 -11.82
CA SER A 82 -4.44 -10.18 -10.59
C SER A 82 -5.37 -10.09 -9.38
N PHE A 83 -6.19 -9.04 -9.30
CA PHE A 83 -7.20 -8.89 -8.23
C PHE A 83 -8.24 -10.01 -8.24
N THR A 84 -8.75 -10.41 -9.41
CA THR A 84 -9.69 -11.53 -9.52
C THR A 84 -9.07 -12.84 -9.03
N TYR A 85 -7.82 -13.13 -9.39
CA TYR A 85 -7.13 -14.33 -8.89
C TYR A 85 -6.81 -14.23 -7.40
N ARG A 86 -6.50 -13.03 -6.90
CA ARG A 86 -6.29 -12.76 -5.46
C ARG A 86 -7.52 -13.12 -4.63
N LEU A 87 -8.73 -12.83 -5.13
CA LEU A 87 -9.99 -13.22 -4.48
C LEU A 87 -10.15 -14.74 -4.38
N ARG A 88 -9.74 -15.50 -5.41
CA ARG A 88 -9.78 -16.97 -5.37
C ARG A 88 -8.84 -17.53 -4.32
N VAL A 89 -7.60 -17.05 -4.27
CA VAL A 89 -6.63 -17.47 -3.25
C VAL A 89 -7.12 -17.09 -1.84
N ALA A 90 -7.82 -15.96 -1.70
CA ALA A 90 -8.43 -15.56 -0.44
C ALA A 90 -9.51 -16.53 0.04
N SER A 91 -10.37 -16.98 -0.88
CA SER A 91 -11.40 -17.98 -0.61
C SER A 91 -10.79 -19.32 -0.19
N GLU A 92 -9.82 -19.82 -0.97
CA GLU A 92 -9.09 -21.06 -0.66
C GLU A 92 -8.37 -21.00 0.69
N PHE A 93 -7.76 -19.86 1.01
CA PHE A 93 -7.14 -19.66 2.30
C PHE A 93 -8.15 -19.67 3.44
N SER A 94 -9.32 -19.07 3.23
CA SER A 94 -10.40 -19.07 4.23
C SER A 94 -10.89 -20.50 4.49
N LEU A 95 -11.07 -21.31 3.44
CA LEU A 95 -11.40 -22.74 3.56
C LEU A 95 -10.32 -23.51 4.31
N PHE A 96 -9.05 -23.28 4.00
CA PHE A 96 -7.92 -23.89 4.73
C PHE A 96 -7.95 -23.57 6.24
N MET A 97 -8.28 -22.32 6.60
CA MET A 97 -8.41 -21.91 8.00
C MET A 97 -9.63 -22.53 8.69
N HIS A 98 -10.76 -22.62 8.00
CA HIS A 98 -11.96 -23.29 8.53
C HIS A 98 -11.68 -24.77 8.78
N GLN A 99 -11.03 -25.47 7.85
CA GLN A 99 -10.63 -26.87 8.03
C GLN A 99 -9.69 -27.03 9.23
N LYS A 100 -8.71 -26.14 9.40
CA LYS A 100 -7.83 -26.12 10.57
C LYS A 100 -8.60 -25.91 11.88
N THR A 101 -9.62 -25.07 11.86
CA THR A 101 -10.43 -24.76 13.05
C THR A 101 -11.35 -25.93 13.43
N ILE A 102 -11.97 -26.59 12.45
CA ILE A 102 -12.86 -27.74 12.68
C ILE A 102 -12.09 -28.94 13.27
N ASN A 103 -10.84 -29.13 12.86
CA ASN A 103 -10.02 -30.26 13.33
C ASN A 103 -9.13 -29.91 14.54
N ALA A 104 -9.26 -28.71 15.11
CA ALA A 104 -8.54 -28.34 16.33
C ALA A 104 -9.24 -28.96 17.56
N ASP A 105 -8.46 -29.29 18.59
CA ASP A 105 -9.02 -29.74 19.87
C ASP A 105 -9.84 -28.60 20.50
N TYR A 106 -10.98 -28.94 21.11
CA TYR A 106 -11.86 -27.97 21.75
C TYR A 106 -11.14 -27.23 22.88
N ALA A 107 -10.26 -27.91 23.61
CA ALA A 107 -9.44 -27.29 24.66
C ALA A 107 -8.53 -26.17 24.11
N ASP A 108 -8.02 -26.34 22.88
CA ASP A 108 -7.21 -25.31 22.22
C ASP A 108 -8.08 -24.14 21.73
N LEU A 109 -9.32 -24.40 21.28
CA LEU A 109 -10.22 -23.36 20.75
C LEU A 109 -10.59 -22.30 21.79
N GLU A 110 -10.72 -22.67 23.06
CA GLU A 110 -11.03 -21.76 24.16
C GLU A 110 -9.78 -21.11 24.79
N SER A 111 -8.59 -21.60 24.43
CA SER A 111 -7.36 -21.02 24.95
C SER A 111 -7.15 -19.59 24.43
N SER A 112 -6.81 -18.67 25.34
CA SER A 112 -6.51 -17.28 24.99
C SER A 112 -5.36 -17.18 23.98
N GLU A 113 -4.40 -18.12 24.03
CA GLU A 113 -3.27 -18.18 23.10
C GLU A 113 -3.72 -18.50 21.66
N TYR A 114 -4.57 -19.51 21.47
CA TYR A 114 -5.08 -19.85 20.15
C TYR A 114 -5.93 -18.73 19.54
N ILE A 115 -6.78 -18.09 20.35
CA ILE A 115 -7.60 -16.95 19.92
C ILE A 115 -6.70 -15.79 19.46
N ASP A 116 -5.68 -15.44 20.23
CA ASP A 116 -4.74 -14.37 19.87
C ASP A 116 -3.93 -14.71 18.60
N ILE A 117 -3.48 -15.96 18.45
CA ILE A 117 -2.81 -16.42 17.22
C ILE A 117 -3.74 -16.31 16.00
N LYS A 118 -5.00 -16.72 16.14
CA LYS A 118 -6.02 -16.66 15.09
C LYS A 118 -6.32 -15.21 14.69
N GLU A 119 -6.46 -14.31 15.66
CA GLU A 119 -6.70 -12.89 15.42
C GLU A 119 -5.49 -12.23 14.75
N LYS A 120 -4.27 -12.52 15.22
CA LYS A 120 -3.02 -12.07 14.56
C LYS A 120 -2.95 -12.56 13.12
N ALA A 121 -3.25 -13.82 12.85
CA ALA A 121 -3.27 -14.37 11.50
C ALA A 121 -4.27 -13.61 10.60
N LYS A 122 -5.51 -13.39 11.07
CA LYS A 122 -6.51 -12.56 10.38
C LYS A 122 -5.99 -11.15 10.10
N LYS A 123 -5.36 -10.49 11.07
CA LYS A 123 -4.80 -9.15 10.90
C LYS A 123 -3.72 -9.12 9.80
N PHE A 124 -2.80 -10.09 9.79
CA PHE A 124 -1.78 -10.21 8.74
C PHE A 124 -2.36 -10.50 7.35
N LEU A 125 -3.45 -11.27 7.29
CA LEU A 125 -4.12 -11.63 6.05
C LEU A 125 -4.82 -10.44 5.42
N PHE A 126 -5.62 -9.74 6.21
CA PHE A 126 -6.49 -8.67 5.72
C PHE A 126 -5.85 -7.28 5.82
N GLY A 127 -4.68 -7.13 6.44
CA GLY A 127 -3.90 -5.89 6.46
C GLY A 127 -4.70 -4.68 6.93
N ASP A 128 -5.38 -4.80 8.08
CA ASP A 128 -6.29 -3.78 8.62
C ASP A 128 -7.39 -3.38 7.60
N MET A 129 -8.22 -4.36 7.19
CA MET A 129 -9.34 -4.21 6.24
C MET A 129 -8.97 -3.91 4.78
N LYS A 130 -7.70 -4.00 4.39
CA LYS A 130 -7.21 -3.79 3.01
C LYS A 130 -7.28 -5.04 2.11
N GLY A 131 -7.81 -6.13 2.65
CA GLY A 131 -8.09 -7.37 1.92
C GLY A 131 -6.95 -8.39 1.97
N PHE A 132 -7.29 -9.64 1.71
CA PHE A 132 -6.38 -10.80 1.72
C PHE A 132 -5.10 -10.56 0.90
N SER A 133 -3.89 -10.90 1.36
CA SER A 133 -2.63 -10.78 0.58
C SER A 133 -2.14 -9.34 0.30
N TYR A 134 -2.73 -8.32 0.94
CA TYR A 134 -2.29 -6.92 0.76
C TYR A 134 -0.80 -6.71 1.06
N VAL A 135 -0.29 -7.39 2.09
CA VAL A 135 1.13 -7.32 2.49
C VAL A 135 2.05 -7.85 1.39
N LEU A 136 1.64 -8.90 0.67
CA LEU A 136 2.41 -9.47 -0.44
C LEU A 136 2.38 -8.54 -1.65
N ASP A 137 1.23 -7.95 -1.97
CA ASP A 137 1.12 -6.96 -3.05
C ASP A 137 2.05 -5.76 -2.80
N ILE A 138 2.05 -5.21 -1.58
CA ILE A 138 2.98 -4.14 -1.21
C ILE A 138 4.44 -4.60 -1.34
N ALA A 139 4.78 -5.80 -0.88
CA ALA A 139 6.15 -6.30 -0.94
C ALA A 139 6.65 -6.38 -2.39
N VAL A 140 5.84 -6.92 -3.31
CA VAL A 140 6.18 -6.97 -4.74
C VAL A 140 6.23 -5.57 -5.35
N GLN A 141 5.31 -4.68 -4.97
CA GLN A 141 5.34 -3.28 -5.42
C GLN A 141 6.61 -2.55 -4.99
N ILE A 142 7.09 -2.75 -3.76
CA ILE A 142 8.34 -2.18 -3.28
C ILE A 142 9.50 -2.64 -4.17
N ILE A 143 9.58 -3.93 -4.50
CA ILE A 143 10.63 -4.47 -5.36
C ILE A 143 10.63 -3.77 -6.72
N GLY A 144 9.47 -3.61 -7.36
CA GLY A 144 9.45 -2.93 -8.65
C GLY A 144 9.66 -1.42 -8.58
N LYS A 145 9.25 -0.75 -7.50
CA LYS A 145 9.63 0.66 -7.27
C LYS A 145 11.15 0.81 -7.11
N LEU A 146 11.83 -0.16 -6.50
CA LEU A 146 13.29 -0.19 -6.46
C LEU A 146 13.89 -0.36 -7.86
N PHE A 147 13.34 -1.25 -8.70
CA PHE A 147 13.76 -1.36 -10.10
C PHE A 147 13.59 -0.05 -10.87
N THR A 148 12.45 0.63 -10.72
CA THR A 148 12.23 1.95 -11.31
C THR A 148 13.24 2.97 -10.81
N LEU A 149 13.48 3.03 -9.50
CA LEU A 149 14.44 3.95 -8.90
C LEU A 149 15.85 3.73 -9.46
N ILE A 150 16.31 2.48 -9.51
CA ILE A 150 17.62 2.13 -10.10
C ILE A 150 17.66 2.53 -11.57
N GLY A 151 16.61 2.23 -12.34
CA GLY A 151 16.54 2.60 -13.76
C GLY A 151 16.64 4.11 -13.98
N ILE A 152 15.92 4.91 -13.18
CA ILE A 152 15.97 6.37 -13.25
C ILE A 152 17.36 6.89 -12.85
N VAL A 153 17.96 6.38 -11.78
CA VAL A 153 19.30 6.78 -11.33
C VAL A 153 20.34 6.52 -12.42
N LEU A 154 20.29 5.36 -13.08
CA LEU A 154 21.20 5.03 -14.18
C LEU A 154 21.04 5.99 -15.37
N VAL A 155 19.80 6.38 -15.71
CA VAL A 155 19.54 7.34 -16.78
C VAL A 155 20.09 8.73 -16.42
N ILE A 156 19.84 9.23 -15.20
CA ILE A 156 20.31 10.56 -14.77
C ILE A 156 21.83 10.60 -14.59
N ALA A 157 22.45 9.49 -14.15
CA ALA A 157 23.91 9.40 -14.01
C ALA A 157 24.65 9.62 -15.33
N ASN A 158 24.06 9.24 -16.46
CA ASN A 158 24.60 9.51 -17.79
C ASN A 158 24.48 10.99 -18.22
N LEU A 159 23.61 11.78 -17.56
CA LEU A 159 23.41 13.20 -17.86
C LEU A 159 24.32 14.09 -17.00
N ASN A 160 24.23 13.97 -15.67
CA ASN A 160 25.06 14.74 -14.74
C ASN A 160 25.13 14.04 -13.36
N PRO A 161 26.30 13.52 -12.95
CA PRO A 161 26.48 12.84 -11.65
C PRO A 161 26.17 13.73 -10.43
N ILE A 162 26.38 15.05 -10.52
CA ILE A 162 26.10 15.99 -9.42
C ILE A 162 24.59 16.10 -9.19
N LEU A 163 23.79 16.12 -10.26
CA LEU A 163 22.32 16.09 -10.16
C LEU A 163 21.85 14.82 -9.44
N VAL A 164 22.44 13.66 -9.74
CA VAL A 164 22.10 12.41 -9.06
C VAL A 164 22.32 12.53 -7.55
N LEU A 165 23.46 13.08 -7.12
CA LEU A 165 23.78 13.23 -5.69
C LEU A 165 22.77 14.15 -4.98
N LEU A 166 22.39 15.26 -5.62
CA LEU A 166 21.35 16.18 -5.12
C LEU A 166 19.98 15.51 -5.00
N PHE A 167 19.55 14.77 -6.02
CA PHE A 167 18.29 14.02 -5.98
C PHE A 167 18.30 12.94 -4.89
N ILE A 168 19.40 12.21 -4.75
CA ILE A 168 19.58 11.21 -3.69
C ILE A 168 19.46 11.89 -2.32
N ALA A 169 20.14 13.01 -2.09
CA ALA A 169 20.06 13.75 -0.83
C ALA A 169 18.63 14.22 -0.49
N LEU A 170 17.89 14.73 -1.49
CA LEU A 170 16.49 15.13 -1.32
C LEU A 170 15.59 13.94 -0.99
N VAL A 171 15.72 12.83 -1.72
CA VAL A 171 14.95 11.60 -1.49
C VAL A 171 15.23 11.04 -0.09
N PHE A 172 16.49 11.00 0.34
CA PHE A 172 16.86 10.56 1.69
C PHE A 172 16.27 11.47 2.77
N THR A 173 16.37 12.78 2.60
CA THR A 173 15.82 13.76 3.55
C THR A 173 14.31 13.60 3.68
N ASN A 174 13.60 13.50 2.56
CA ASN A 174 12.15 13.31 2.55
C ASN A 174 11.77 11.95 3.18
N SER A 175 12.45 10.86 2.78
CA SER A 175 12.22 9.52 3.33
C SER A 175 12.44 9.46 4.85
N TYR A 176 13.46 10.16 5.36
CA TYR A 176 13.75 10.25 6.79
C TYR A 176 12.63 10.96 7.55
N VAL A 177 12.20 12.14 7.07
CA VAL A 177 11.09 12.89 7.68
C VAL A 177 9.81 12.07 7.70
N GLU A 178 9.46 11.45 6.57
CA GLU A 178 8.28 10.57 6.51
C GLU A 178 8.40 9.36 7.45
N SER A 179 9.60 8.77 7.58
CA SER A 179 9.83 7.63 8.48
C SER A 179 9.59 7.99 9.94
N VAL A 180 10.12 9.13 10.39
CA VAL A 180 9.89 9.64 11.76
C VAL A 180 8.41 9.89 12.01
N ILE A 181 7.70 10.47 11.04
CA ILE A 181 6.28 10.78 11.17
C ILE A 181 5.44 9.50 11.18
N ARG A 182 5.70 8.55 10.26
CA ARG A 182 5.04 7.24 10.23
C ARG A 182 5.22 6.49 11.55
N LYS A 183 6.41 6.53 12.15
CA LYS A 183 6.66 5.90 13.45
C LYS A 183 5.77 6.49 14.56
N LYS A 184 5.61 7.82 14.60
CA LYS A 184 4.70 8.50 15.54
C LYS A 184 3.23 8.14 15.28
N GLN A 185 2.81 8.08 14.01
CA GLN A 185 1.45 7.68 13.64
C GLN A 185 1.14 6.24 14.05
N ILE A 186 2.09 5.32 13.86
CA ILE A 186 1.97 3.93 14.33
C ILE A 186 1.84 3.88 15.85
N GLU A 187 2.64 4.67 16.58
CA GLU A 187 2.54 4.73 18.05
C GLU A 187 1.17 5.24 18.52
N ILE A 188 0.64 6.28 17.87
CA ILE A 188 -0.71 6.79 18.14
C ILE A 188 -1.76 5.71 17.84
N SER A 189 -1.68 5.06 16.68
CA SER A 189 -2.59 3.99 16.27
C SER A 189 -2.58 2.81 17.24
N LEU A 190 -1.40 2.38 17.72
CA LEU A 190 -1.27 1.32 18.72
C LEU A 190 -1.92 1.71 20.06
N LYS A 191 -1.78 2.97 20.49
CA LYS A 191 -2.45 3.48 21.70
C LYS A 191 -3.97 3.52 21.54
N LEU A 192 -4.46 3.83 20.33
CA LEU A 192 -5.89 3.88 20.02
C LEU A 192 -6.52 2.49 19.88
N THR A 193 -5.76 1.48 19.44
CA THR A 193 -6.28 0.12 19.20
C THR A 193 -7.03 -0.46 20.41
N ALA A 194 -6.55 -0.20 21.64
CA ALA A 194 -7.23 -0.66 22.85
C ALA A 194 -8.58 0.03 23.09
N ALA A 195 -8.67 1.33 22.79
CA ALA A 195 -9.91 2.09 22.88
C ALA A 195 -10.91 1.70 21.78
N GLU A 196 -10.42 1.49 20.54
CA GLU A 196 -11.22 1.00 19.42
C GLU A 196 -11.80 -0.39 19.69
N ARG A 197 -11.00 -1.32 20.24
CA ARG A 197 -11.48 -2.65 20.64
C ARG A 197 -12.60 -2.60 21.67
N ARG A 198 -12.47 -1.73 22.68
CA ARG A 198 -13.53 -1.53 23.68
C ARG A 198 -14.77 -0.93 23.04
N GLY A 199 -14.62 0.08 22.19
CA GLY A 199 -15.73 0.68 21.45
C GLY A 199 -16.50 -0.34 20.60
N MET A 200 -15.78 -1.18 19.84
CA MET A 200 -16.39 -2.27 19.07
C MET A 200 -17.17 -3.25 19.95
N TYR A 201 -16.63 -3.64 21.10
CA TYR A 201 -17.33 -4.53 22.03
C TYR A 201 -18.66 -3.93 22.52
N TYR A 202 -18.69 -2.65 22.89
CA TYR A 202 -19.94 -1.99 23.29
C TYR A 202 -20.94 -1.87 22.14
N GLY A 203 -20.46 -1.59 20.92
CA GLY A 203 -21.28 -1.60 19.71
C GLY A 203 -21.91 -2.97 19.47
N GLU A 204 -21.10 -4.04 19.48
CA GLU A 204 -21.57 -5.42 19.32
C GLU A 204 -22.58 -5.83 20.40
N LEU A 205 -22.38 -5.38 21.65
CA LEU A 205 -23.31 -5.63 22.75
C LEU A 205 -24.68 -4.97 22.51
N MET A 206 -24.69 -3.74 21.97
CA MET A 206 -25.92 -3.00 21.67
C MET A 206 -26.65 -3.51 20.43
N GLU A 207 -25.91 -3.92 19.40
CA GLU A 207 -26.45 -4.47 18.16
C GLU A 207 -26.93 -5.94 18.31
N GLY A 208 -26.38 -6.65 19.30
CA GLY A 208 -26.70 -8.04 19.59
C GLY A 208 -28.15 -8.25 20.04
N PHE A 209 -28.89 -9.09 19.31
CA PHE A 209 -30.25 -9.48 19.68
C PHE A 209 -30.32 -10.17 21.06
N GLU A 210 -29.25 -10.87 21.44
CA GLU A 210 -29.12 -11.62 22.69
C GLU A 210 -29.30 -10.74 23.94
N TYR A 211 -28.70 -9.55 23.95
CA TYR A 211 -28.69 -8.64 25.11
C TYR A 211 -29.74 -7.51 25.00
N GLY A 212 -30.41 -7.38 23.85
CA GLY A 212 -31.34 -6.26 23.60
C GLY A 212 -32.55 -6.20 24.54
N LYS A 213 -32.97 -7.32 25.15
CA LYS A 213 -34.04 -7.32 26.18
C LYS A 213 -33.54 -6.75 27.51
N GLU A 214 -32.37 -7.20 27.96
CA GLU A 214 -31.79 -6.77 29.24
C GLU A 214 -31.41 -5.29 29.22
N ILE A 215 -30.85 -4.81 28.11
CA ILE A 215 -30.49 -3.39 27.95
C ILE A 215 -31.73 -2.48 28.08
N ARG A 216 -32.86 -2.87 27.47
CA ARG A 216 -34.11 -2.09 27.53
C ARG A 216 -34.80 -2.20 28.89
N LEU A 217 -34.89 -3.40 29.45
CA LEU A 217 -35.50 -3.63 30.75
C LEU A 217 -34.77 -2.89 31.88
N ASN A 218 -33.44 -2.83 31.81
CA ASN A 218 -32.61 -2.16 32.81
C ASN A 218 -32.33 -0.67 32.51
N GLY A 219 -32.86 -0.12 31.41
CA GLY A 219 -32.64 1.28 31.04
C GLY A 219 -31.17 1.64 30.75
N MET A 220 -30.35 0.67 30.33
CA MET A 220 -28.90 0.83 30.15
C MET A 220 -28.51 1.52 28.83
N GLY A 221 -29.48 1.83 27.95
CA GLY A 221 -29.24 2.39 26.63
C GLY A 221 -28.47 3.70 26.65
N ASP A 222 -28.91 4.68 27.44
CA ASP A 222 -28.26 5.99 27.53
C ASP A 222 -26.84 5.90 28.11
N TRP A 223 -26.63 5.00 29.08
CA TRP A 223 -25.32 4.76 29.66
C TRP A 223 -24.33 4.17 28.65
N LEU A 224 -24.78 3.21 27.83
CA LEU A 224 -23.97 2.60 26.78
C LEU A 224 -23.62 3.61 25.68
N ILE A 225 -24.60 4.40 25.21
CA ILE A 225 -24.40 5.43 24.18
C ILE A 225 -23.43 6.51 24.67
N ASP A 226 -23.53 6.95 25.93
CA ASP A 226 -22.60 7.92 26.50
C ASP A 226 -21.17 7.35 26.63
N HIS A 227 -21.05 6.05 26.95
CA HIS A 227 -19.77 5.36 26.95
C HIS A 227 -19.15 5.26 25.55
N GLU A 228 -19.93 4.88 24.55
CA GLU A 228 -19.50 4.83 23.15
C GLU A 228 -19.04 6.21 22.67
N ARG A 229 -19.81 7.26 22.99
CA ARG A 229 -19.45 8.65 22.64
C ARG A 229 -18.10 9.06 23.22
N ARG A 230 -17.77 8.67 24.46
CA ARG A 230 -16.44 8.93 25.06
C ARG A 230 -15.31 8.24 24.30
N PHE A 231 -15.51 6.97 23.91
CA PHE A 231 -14.52 6.25 23.12
C PHE A 231 -14.37 6.86 21.73
N ALA A 232 -15.47 7.15 21.04
CA ALA A 232 -15.47 7.79 19.73
C ALA A 232 -14.72 9.13 19.75
N LYS A 233 -14.94 9.96 20.78
CA LYS A 233 -14.19 11.21 20.95
C LYS A 233 -12.69 10.98 21.12
N THR A 234 -12.30 10.03 21.96
CA THR A 234 -10.87 9.69 22.18
C THR A 234 -10.20 9.20 20.89
N VAL A 235 -10.90 8.37 20.13
CA VAL A 235 -10.44 7.84 18.84
C VAL A 235 -10.33 8.97 17.81
N ASN A 236 -11.35 9.82 17.69
CA ASN A 236 -11.36 10.97 16.78
C ASN A 236 -10.24 11.97 17.10
N ASP A 237 -10.02 12.31 18.37
CA ASP A 237 -8.94 13.20 18.80
C ASP A 237 -7.56 12.60 18.48
N GLY A 238 -7.42 11.28 18.63
CA GLY A 238 -6.21 10.56 18.26
C GLY A 238 -5.94 10.58 16.75
N TYR A 239 -6.97 10.35 15.93
CA TYR A 239 -6.87 10.48 14.47
C TYR A 239 -6.58 11.92 14.04
N ALA A 240 -7.17 12.93 14.68
CA ALA A 240 -6.89 14.33 14.41
C ALA A 240 -5.40 14.65 14.64
N ARG A 241 -4.81 14.19 15.75
CA ARG A 241 -3.37 14.32 16.02
C ARG A 241 -2.51 13.60 14.99
N SER A 242 -2.90 12.39 14.58
CA SER A 242 -2.22 11.63 13.53
C SER A 242 -2.24 12.37 12.17
N ASN A 243 -3.38 12.99 11.85
CA ASN A 243 -3.57 13.76 10.63
C ASN A 243 -2.79 15.08 10.65
N GLU A 244 -2.71 15.78 11.78
CA GLU A 244 -1.91 17.00 11.90
C GLU A 244 -0.42 16.73 11.63
N LEU A 245 0.10 15.61 12.14
CA LEU A 245 1.45 15.14 11.82
C LEU A 245 1.61 14.87 10.32
N GLY A 246 0.60 14.26 9.69
CA GLY A 246 0.56 14.01 8.25
C GLY A 246 0.55 15.30 7.41
N ILE A 247 -0.20 16.32 7.83
CA ILE A 247 -0.27 17.63 7.16
C ILE A 247 1.10 18.31 7.21
N LYS A 248 1.76 18.31 8.37
CA LYS A 248 3.13 18.86 8.53
C LYS A 248 4.13 18.13 7.62
N ALA A 249 4.02 16.80 7.52
CA ALA A 249 4.82 15.99 6.60
C ALA A 249 4.57 16.40 5.14
N GLY A 250 3.30 16.50 4.76
CA GLY A 250 2.89 16.83 3.40
C GLY A 250 3.37 18.21 2.96
N ALA A 251 3.32 19.21 3.84
CA ALA A 251 3.86 20.54 3.58
C ALA A 251 5.38 20.51 3.35
N PHE A 252 6.13 19.76 4.18
CA PHE A 252 7.56 19.57 3.97
C PHE A 252 7.86 18.81 2.66
N GLY A 253 7.10 17.76 2.37
CA GLY A 253 7.20 17.01 1.13
C GLY A 253 6.97 17.89 -0.10
N ALA A 254 5.93 18.72 -0.09
CA ALA A 254 5.63 19.68 -1.16
C ALA A 254 6.77 20.69 -1.37
N PHE A 255 7.38 21.17 -0.28
CA PHE A 255 8.56 22.03 -0.36
C PHE A 255 9.73 21.29 -1.04
N THR A 256 10.04 20.07 -0.63
CA THR A 256 11.12 19.29 -1.28
C THR A 256 10.84 19.00 -2.76
N LEU A 257 9.58 18.73 -3.12
CA LEU A 257 9.16 18.50 -4.50
C LEU A 257 9.35 19.75 -5.37
N PHE A 258 9.04 20.93 -4.84
CA PHE A 258 9.28 22.20 -5.53
C PHE A 258 10.75 22.39 -5.89
N PHE A 259 11.66 22.13 -4.94
CA PHE A 259 13.10 22.16 -5.21
C PHE A 259 13.51 21.10 -6.24
N GLN A 260 12.96 19.89 -6.15
CA GLN A 260 13.25 18.80 -7.08
C GLN A 260 12.85 19.14 -8.53
N GLN A 261 11.71 19.83 -8.73
CA GLN A 261 11.24 20.25 -10.05
C GLN A 261 11.97 21.50 -10.58
N GLY A 262 12.43 22.39 -9.69
CA GLY A 262 13.18 23.58 -10.09
C GLY A 262 14.66 23.32 -10.41
N LEU A 263 15.28 22.30 -9.79
CA LEU A 263 16.69 21.98 -9.96
C LEU A 263 17.15 21.82 -11.42
N PRO A 264 16.42 21.12 -12.32
CA PRO A 264 16.82 20.96 -13.72
C PRO A 264 16.92 22.28 -14.50
N THR A 265 16.12 23.29 -14.16
CA THR A 265 16.13 24.61 -14.81
C THR A 265 17.24 25.54 -14.32
N PHE A 266 17.83 25.27 -13.15
CA PHE A 266 18.91 26.10 -12.60
C PHE A 266 20.31 25.64 -13.02
N ILE A 267 20.45 24.44 -13.59
CA ILE A 267 21.74 23.78 -13.86
C ILE A 267 21.99 23.58 -15.38
N SER A 268 21.03 23.93 -16.24
CA SER A 268 21.18 24.04 -17.70
C SER A 268 21.73 25.39 -18.12
#